data_AF-A0A5J4WKG4-F1
#
_entry.id   AF-A0A5J4WKG4-F1
#
_cell.length_a   1.000
_cell.length_b   1.000
_cell.length_c   1.000
_cell.angle_alpha   90.00
_cell.angle_beta   90.00
_cell.angle_gamma   90.00
#
_symmetry.space_group_name_H-M   'P 1'
#
loop_
_entity.id
_entity.type
_entity.pdbx_description
1 polymer ?
#
loop_
_entity_poly.entity_id
_entity_poly.type
_entity_poly.pdbx_seq_one_letter_code
_entity_poly.pdbx_strand_id
1 'polypeptide(L)'
;MLNQIAGFQIPLQQTLQGALVLNKTILGVSAAIHGIICKEYVEYHINKPSSPSSHTDLQIFNGQNSANSTNLPSFFEIYKFVNYVFYRARLEPECLIAALIYIQNLLQAETQLHLTIQNWERVTYVCLMIASKMWDDISCSSKGFCKCSEGSISQEDLNSMERFALQILNNSLYITAETYRIVYYDLKKIW
;
A
#
# COMPACT_ATOMS: atom_id res chain seq x y z
N MET A 1 -17.55 -23.02 39.67
CA MET A 1 -17.92 -23.58 38.35
C MET A 1 -19.39 -23.31 38.15
N LEU A 2 -19.93 -22.66 37.13
CA LEU A 2 -19.47 -21.83 36.01
C LEU A 2 -20.75 -21.16 35.48
N ASN A 3 -20.66 -19.86 35.21
CA ASN A 3 -21.47 -19.06 34.28
C ASN A 3 -22.95 -18.74 34.57
N GLN A 4 -23.14 -17.54 35.14
CA GLN A 4 -24.07 -16.55 34.60
C GLN A 4 -23.63 -16.15 33.17
N ILE A 5 -24.52 -16.21 32.19
CA ILE A 5 -24.34 -15.53 30.90
C ILE A 5 -25.42 -14.46 30.82
N ALA A 6 -25.05 -13.26 31.25
CA ALA A 6 -25.79 -12.03 31.03
C ALA A 6 -25.69 -11.62 29.55
N GLY A 7 -26.68 -10.83 29.12
CA GLY A 7 -26.98 -10.54 27.74
C GLY A 7 -25.83 -9.98 26.91
N PHE A 8 -25.76 -10.46 25.68
CA PHE A 8 -25.26 -9.69 24.54
C PHE A 8 -26.17 -10.00 23.34
N GLN A 9 -27.40 -9.49 23.40
CA GLN A 9 -28.19 -9.29 22.19
C GLN A 9 -27.54 -8.15 21.42
N ILE A 10 -26.87 -8.48 20.33
CA ILE A 10 -26.44 -7.51 19.34
C ILE A 10 -27.71 -7.00 18.64
N PRO A 11 -28.06 -5.70 18.70
CA PRO A 11 -29.23 -5.21 17.98
C PRO A 11 -28.90 -5.16 16.49
N LEU A 12 -29.53 -6.04 15.71
CA LEU A 12 -29.44 -6.14 14.25
C LEU A 12 -30.17 -4.99 13.49
N GLN A 13 -30.35 -3.82 14.10
CA GLN A 13 -31.21 -2.74 13.55
C GLN A 13 -30.70 -1.28 13.67
N GLN A 14 -29.43 -1.03 13.93
CA GLN A 14 -28.80 0.28 13.71
C GLN A 14 -27.55 0.03 12.86
N THR A 15 -27.40 0.39 11.59
CA THR A 15 -27.94 1.51 10.81
C THR A 15 -27.85 1.11 9.33
N LEU A 16 -28.98 0.78 8.71
CA LEU A 16 -29.13 0.71 7.25
C LEU A 16 -29.24 2.14 6.69
N GLN A 17 -28.18 2.90 6.87
CA GLN A 17 -27.98 4.23 6.27
C GLN A 17 -26.63 4.23 5.55
N GLY A 18 -26.36 3.13 4.84
CA GLY A 18 -25.13 2.88 4.10
C GLY A 18 -25.14 3.53 2.73
N ALA A 19 -25.12 4.86 2.67
CA ALA A 19 -24.22 5.44 1.68
C ALA A 19 -22.83 5.03 2.15
N LEU A 20 -22.11 4.19 1.38
CA LEU A 20 -20.69 3.92 1.61
C LEU A 20 -20.02 5.28 1.81
N VAL A 21 -19.72 5.65 3.05
CA VAL A 21 -19.01 6.89 3.34
C VAL A 21 -17.65 6.69 2.69
N LEU A 22 -17.47 7.34 1.55
CA LEU A 22 -16.25 7.26 0.77
C LEU A 22 -15.10 7.64 1.70
N ASN A 23 -14.22 6.69 1.98
CA ASN A 23 -13.06 6.96 2.80
C ASN A 23 -12.14 7.89 1.99
N LYS A 24 -12.20 9.19 2.32
CA LYS A 24 -11.45 10.24 1.63
C LYS A 24 -9.94 10.00 1.68
N THR A 25 -9.43 9.33 2.71
CA THR A 25 -8.02 8.94 2.80
C THR A 25 -7.66 7.88 1.76
N ILE A 26 -8.52 6.87 1.54
CA ILE A 26 -8.33 5.89 0.46
C ILE A 26 -8.30 6.61 -0.88
N LEU A 27 -9.26 7.50 -1.14
CA LEU A 27 -9.32 8.29 -2.38
C LEU A 27 -8.03 9.07 -2.61
N GLY A 28 -7.56 9.76 -1.58
CA GLY A 28 -6.34 10.55 -1.58
C GLY A 28 -5.08 9.77 -1.90
N VAL A 29 -4.86 8.70 -1.14
CA VAL A 29 -3.68 7.85 -1.28
C VAL A 29 -3.68 7.17 -2.65
N SER A 30 -4.84 6.68 -3.12
CA SER A 30 -4.97 6.12 -4.47
C SER A 30 -4.69 7.15 -5.56
N ALA A 31 -5.13 8.39 -5.40
CA ALA A 31 -4.84 9.48 -6.35
C ALA A 31 -3.36 9.83 -6.38
N ALA A 32 -2.70 9.88 -5.21
CA ALA A 32 -1.27 10.14 -5.11
C ALA A 32 -0.44 9.02 -5.77
N ILE A 33 -0.76 7.75 -5.48
CA ILE A 33 -0.10 6.58 -6.10
C ILE A 33 -0.29 6.62 -7.62
N HIS A 34 -1.51 6.86 -8.10
CA HIS A 34 -1.79 7.01 -9.53
C HIS A 34 -0.96 8.14 -10.16
N GLY A 35 -0.87 9.29 -9.50
CA GLY A 35 -0.06 10.43 -9.95
C GLY A 35 1.43 10.08 -10.07
N ILE A 36 1.98 9.33 -9.11
CA ILE A 36 3.37 8.86 -9.14
C ILE A 36 3.60 7.96 -10.36
N ILE A 37 2.75 6.94 -10.57
CA ILE A 37 2.88 6.00 -11.69
C ILE A 37 2.77 6.73 -13.04
N CYS A 38 1.80 7.65 -13.18
CA CYS A 38 1.64 8.46 -14.38
C CYS A 38 2.88 9.30 -14.68
N LYS A 39 3.45 9.94 -13.66
CA LYS A 39 4.66 10.77 -13.80
C LYS A 39 5.83 9.92 -14.29
N GLU A 40 6.11 8.80 -13.63
CA GLU A 40 7.22 7.93 -14.02
C GLU A 40 7.03 7.30 -15.39
N TYR A 41 5.79 6.93 -15.75
CA TYR A 41 5.47 6.42 -17.09
C TYR A 41 5.79 7.45 -18.17
N VAL A 42 5.41 8.71 -17.96
CA VAL A 42 5.72 9.81 -18.90
C VAL A 42 7.23 10.06 -18.96
N GLU A 43 7.91 10.13 -17.83
CA GLU A 43 9.36 10.33 -17.75
C GLU A 43 10.12 9.20 -18.48
N TYR A 44 9.70 7.95 -18.33
CA TYR A 44 10.26 6.81 -19.05
C TYR A 44 10.10 6.93 -20.56
N HIS A 45 8.94 7.39 -21.05
CA HIS A 45 8.67 7.54 -22.48
C HIS A 45 9.41 8.74 -23.10
N ILE A 46 9.61 9.81 -22.33
CA ILE A 46 10.37 10.99 -22.77
C ILE A 46 11.88 10.69 -22.77
N ASN A 47 12.39 10.09 -21.70
CA ASN A 47 13.83 9.94 -21.45
C ASN A 47 14.39 8.55 -21.77
N LYS A 48 13.64 7.76 -22.57
CA LYS A 48 13.86 6.33 -22.90
C LYS A 48 15.27 5.83 -22.50
N PRO A 49 15.42 5.17 -21.34
CA PRO A 49 16.73 4.88 -20.78
C PRO A 49 17.54 4.00 -21.75
N SER A 50 18.82 4.32 -21.88
CA SER A 50 19.74 3.72 -22.88
C SER A 50 19.97 2.23 -22.69
N SER A 51 19.54 1.64 -21.56
CA SER A 51 19.59 0.20 -21.27
C SER A 51 18.63 -0.13 -20.11
N PRO A 52 17.95 -1.28 -20.11
CA PRO A 52 17.23 -1.74 -18.92
C PRO A 52 18.24 -2.02 -17.81
N SER A 53 18.15 -1.29 -16.70
CA SER A 53 18.97 -1.54 -15.52
C SER A 53 18.70 -2.95 -14.99
N SER A 54 19.64 -3.86 -15.22
CA SER A 54 19.57 -5.28 -14.85
C SER A 54 19.89 -5.49 -13.37
N HIS A 55 19.17 -4.79 -12.48
CA HIS A 55 19.21 -5.11 -11.06
C HIS A 55 18.18 -6.20 -10.80
N THR A 56 18.64 -7.46 -10.86
CA THR A 56 17.82 -8.67 -10.64
C THR A 56 17.01 -8.61 -9.35
N ASP A 57 17.56 -7.96 -8.32
CA ASP A 57 16.95 -7.88 -6.99
C ASP A 57 15.67 -7.03 -6.95
N LEU A 58 15.51 -6.04 -7.84
CA LEU A 58 14.29 -5.21 -7.91
C LEU A 58 13.12 -5.93 -8.58
N GLN A 59 13.39 -7.03 -9.30
CA GLN A 59 12.34 -7.83 -9.96
C GLN A 59 11.41 -8.50 -8.95
N ILE A 60 11.80 -8.59 -7.68
CA ILE A 60 10.94 -9.10 -6.60
C ILE A 60 9.63 -8.33 -6.47
N PHE A 61 9.65 -7.04 -6.82
CA PHE A 61 8.47 -6.20 -6.81
C PHE A 61 7.62 -6.35 -8.08
N ASN A 62 8.04 -7.08 -9.11
CA ASN A 62 7.22 -7.26 -10.30
C ASN A 62 6.09 -8.27 -10.04
N GLY A 63 4.85 -7.83 -10.27
CA GLY A 63 3.65 -8.65 -10.12
C GLY A 63 3.52 -9.68 -11.22
N GLN A 64 3.14 -10.92 -10.90
CA GLN A 64 2.85 -11.94 -11.92
C GLN A 64 1.63 -11.57 -12.79
N ASN A 65 0.62 -10.94 -12.18
CA ASN A 65 -0.55 -10.45 -12.91
C ASN A 65 -0.24 -9.21 -13.74
N SER A 66 0.66 -8.35 -13.26
CA SER A 66 1.05 -7.12 -13.96
C SER A 66 2.16 -7.31 -15.00
N ALA A 67 2.91 -8.42 -14.95
CA ALA A 67 3.93 -8.74 -15.94
C ALA A 67 3.37 -8.85 -17.38
N ASN A 68 2.08 -9.15 -17.52
CA ASN A 68 1.38 -9.20 -18.80
C ASN A 68 0.64 -7.90 -19.14
N SER A 69 0.54 -6.94 -18.20
CA SER A 69 -0.10 -5.66 -18.43
C SER A 69 0.91 -4.67 -19.03
N THR A 70 0.60 -4.17 -20.22
CA THR A 70 1.33 -3.07 -20.86
C THR A 70 0.64 -1.72 -20.67
N ASN A 71 -0.55 -1.72 -20.09
CA ASN A 71 -1.39 -0.54 -19.95
C ASN A 71 -1.17 0.11 -18.59
N LEU A 72 -1.12 1.45 -18.59
CA LEU A 72 -1.10 2.25 -17.38
C LEU A 72 -2.34 1.95 -16.52
N PRO A 73 -2.19 1.62 -15.22
CA PRO A 73 -3.34 1.35 -14.37
C PRO A 73 -4.20 2.60 -14.23
N SER A 74 -5.50 2.45 -14.38
CA SER A 74 -6.46 3.51 -14.12
C SER A 74 -6.52 3.84 -12.63
N PHE A 75 -6.91 5.07 -12.32
CA PHE A 75 -7.21 5.49 -10.94
C PHE A 75 -8.14 4.50 -10.22
N PHE A 76 -9.14 3.97 -10.92
CA PHE A 76 -10.13 3.07 -10.32
C PHE A 76 -9.55 1.69 -9.97
N GLU A 77 -8.58 1.20 -10.73
CA GLU A 77 -7.85 -0.04 -10.41
C GLU A 77 -7.04 0.13 -9.12
N ILE A 78 -6.30 1.24 -9.00
CA ILE A 78 -5.52 1.55 -7.80
C ILE A 78 -6.45 1.77 -6.59
N TYR A 79 -7.55 2.50 -6.78
CA TYR A 79 -8.57 2.71 -5.74
C TYR A 79 -9.15 1.38 -5.25
N LYS A 80 -9.57 0.50 -6.17
CA LYS A 80 -10.09 -0.82 -5.82
C LYS A 80 -9.06 -1.64 -5.05
N PHE A 81 -7.80 -1.62 -5.49
CA PHE A 81 -6.72 -2.35 -4.83
C PHE A 81 -6.49 -1.86 -3.40
N VAL A 82 -6.26 -0.55 -3.21
CA VAL A 82 -6.04 0.03 -1.87
C VAL A 82 -7.26 -0.19 -0.98
N ASN A 83 -8.47 0.00 -1.50
CA ASN A 83 -9.72 -0.24 -0.78
C ASN A 83 -9.87 -1.70 -0.34
N TYR A 84 -9.55 -2.65 -1.24
CA TYR A 84 -9.56 -4.06 -0.94
C TYR A 84 -8.59 -4.41 0.20
N VAL A 85 -7.33 -3.97 0.11
CA VAL A 85 -6.32 -4.26 1.15
C VAL A 85 -6.73 -3.62 2.48
N PHE A 86 -7.19 -2.36 2.46
CA PHE A 86 -7.65 -1.63 3.66
C PHE A 86 -8.69 -2.42 4.45
N TYR A 87 -9.78 -2.85 3.79
CA TYR A 87 -10.85 -3.58 4.48
C TYR A 87 -10.47 -5.01 4.85
N ARG A 88 -9.66 -5.70 4.02
CA ARG A 88 -9.28 -7.10 4.26
C ARG A 88 -8.26 -7.24 5.38
N ALA A 89 -7.29 -6.32 5.44
CA ALA A 89 -6.29 -6.29 6.50
C ALA A 89 -6.74 -5.50 7.73
N ARG A 90 -7.92 -4.84 7.68
CA ARG A 90 -8.47 -4.00 8.75
C ARG A 90 -7.52 -2.86 9.15
N LEU A 91 -6.95 -2.21 8.14
CA LEU A 91 -6.03 -1.10 8.35
C LEU A 91 -6.75 0.13 8.90
N GLU A 92 -6.01 0.93 9.66
CA GLU A 92 -6.44 2.27 10.04
C GLU A 92 -6.05 3.30 8.95
N PRO A 93 -6.79 4.41 8.80
CA PRO A 93 -6.48 5.45 7.81
C PRO A 93 -5.05 6.00 7.90
N GLU A 94 -4.50 6.06 9.10
CA GLU A 94 -3.15 6.54 9.41
C GLU A 94 -2.09 5.66 8.74
N CYS A 95 -2.31 4.35 8.69
CA CYS A 95 -1.45 3.40 8.00
C CYS A 95 -1.41 3.64 6.49
N LEU A 96 -2.47 4.15 5.88
CA LEU A 96 -2.47 4.49 4.44
C LEU A 96 -1.52 5.65 4.15
N ILE A 97 -1.49 6.66 5.02
CA ILE A 97 -0.61 7.82 4.88
C ILE A 97 0.85 7.42 5.15
N ALA A 98 1.09 6.63 6.19
CA ALA A 98 2.42 6.08 6.47
C ALA A 98 2.93 5.22 5.31
N ALA A 99 2.08 4.39 4.71
CA ALA A 99 2.44 3.60 3.53
C ALA A 99 2.81 4.49 2.33
N LEU A 100 2.08 5.57 2.08
CA LEU A 100 2.42 6.53 1.02
C LEU A 100 3.81 7.17 1.26
N ILE A 101 4.13 7.52 2.50
CA ILE A 101 5.45 8.04 2.88
C ILE A 101 6.53 7.00 2.62
N TYR A 102 6.30 5.72 2.98
CA TYR A 102 7.25 4.65 2.68
C TYR A 102 7.45 4.43 1.18
N ILE A 103 6.40 4.52 0.37
CA ILE A 103 6.52 4.48 -1.10
C ILE A 103 7.42 5.63 -1.57
N GLN A 104 7.17 6.86 -1.12
CA GLN A 104 7.99 8.02 -1.52
C GLN A 104 9.45 7.85 -1.08
N ASN A 105 9.71 7.36 0.13
CA ASN A 105 11.06 7.11 0.63
C ASN A 105 11.77 6.01 -0.17
N LEU A 106 11.07 4.94 -0.55
CA LEU A 106 11.62 3.88 -1.42
C LEU A 106 12.07 4.44 -2.77
N LEU A 107 11.27 5.33 -3.37
CA LEU A 107 11.57 5.93 -4.67
C LEU A 107 12.64 7.03 -4.60
N GLN A 108 12.82 7.66 -3.43
CA GLN A 108 13.85 8.68 -3.20
C GLN A 108 15.18 8.10 -2.73
N ALA A 109 15.20 6.85 -2.27
CA ALA A 109 16.45 6.18 -1.90
C ALA A 109 17.40 6.12 -3.11
N GLU A 110 18.70 6.05 -2.84
CA GLU A 110 19.76 5.89 -3.87
C GLU A 110 19.69 4.50 -4.54
N THR A 111 18.56 4.20 -5.17
CA THR A 111 18.24 2.95 -5.87
C THR A 111 17.64 3.28 -7.22
N GLN A 112 17.61 2.30 -8.13
CA GLN A 112 16.93 2.40 -9.42
C GLN A 112 15.46 1.94 -9.31
N LEU A 113 14.87 1.97 -8.10
CA LEU A 113 13.48 1.56 -7.91
C LEU A 113 12.54 2.69 -8.35
N HIS A 114 11.72 2.36 -9.34
CA HIS A 114 10.63 3.18 -9.86
C HIS A 114 9.31 2.45 -9.62
N LEU A 115 8.23 3.17 -9.34
CA LEU A 115 6.86 2.67 -9.27
C LEU A 115 6.22 2.56 -10.67
N THR A 116 6.43 1.43 -11.31
CA THR A 116 6.01 1.16 -12.70
C THR A 116 4.70 0.39 -12.79
N ILE A 117 4.20 0.24 -14.03
CA ILE A 117 3.06 -0.62 -14.36
C ILE A 117 3.28 -2.03 -13.79
N GLN A 118 4.50 -2.58 -13.87
CA GLN A 118 4.75 -3.97 -13.47
C GLN A 118 4.82 -4.19 -11.96
N ASN A 119 5.10 -3.15 -11.16
CA ASN A 119 5.43 -3.35 -9.74
C ASN A 119 4.54 -2.60 -8.74
N TRP A 120 3.69 -1.67 -9.19
CA TRP A 120 2.95 -0.80 -8.29
C TRP A 120 2.10 -1.55 -7.26
N GLU A 121 1.46 -2.65 -7.63
CA GLU A 121 0.62 -3.45 -6.73
C GLU A 121 1.45 -4.00 -5.57
N ARG A 122 2.59 -4.62 -5.88
CA ARG A 122 3.47 -5.26 -4.89
C ARG A 122 4.18 -4.24 -4.01
N VAL A 123 4.67 -3.14 -4.58
CA VAL A 123 5.28 -2.04 -3.81
C VAL A 123 4.25 -1.42 -2.86
N THR A 124 3.04 -1.17 -3.34
CA THR A 124 1.95 -0.65 -2.51
C THR A 124 1.58 -1.65 -1.40
N TYR A 125 1.47 -2.94 -1.73
CA TYR A 125 1.13 -3.99 -0.78
C TYR A 125 2.12 -4.11 0.38
N VAL A 126 3.42 -4.15 0.06
CA VAL A 126 4.46 -4.30 1.09
C VAL A 126 4.53 -3.04 1.97
N CYS A 127 4.36 -1.84 1.40
CA CYS A 127 4.34 -0.60 2.18
C CYS A 127 3.13 -0.53 3.11
N LEU A 128 1.94 -0.99 2.67
CA LEU A 128 0.75 -1.10 3.52
C LEU A 128 0.96 -2.08 4.68
N MET A 129 1.61 -3.22 4.42
CA MET A 129 1.95 -4.18 5.47
C MET A 129 2.95 -3.60 6.48
N ILE A 130 4.03 -2.97 6.01
CA ILE A 130 5.06 -2.37 6.88
C ILE A 130 4.43 -1.24 7.72
N ALA A 131 3.56 -0.42 7.12
CA ALA A 131 2.81 0.61 7.84
C ALA A 131 1.95 0.01 8.96
N SER A 132 1.13 -1.00 8.65
CA SER A 132 0.32 -1.71 9.65
C SER A 132 1.15 -2.21 10.83
N LYS A 133 2.30 -2.82 10.56
CA LYS A 133 3.20 -3.33 11.62
C LYS A 133 3.74 -2.27 12.56
N MET A 134 3.92 -1.05 12.06
CA MET A 134 4.57 0.03 12.79
C MET A 134 3.57 1.00 13.42
N TRP A 135 2.37 1.13 12.83
CA TRP A 135 1.39 2.15 13.17
C TRP A 135 0.10 1.59 13.77
N ASP A 136 -0.27 0.32 13.52
CA ASP A 136 -1.42 -0.28 14.18
C ASP A 136 -1.02 -0.85 15.56
N ASP A 137 -1.79 -0.52 16.60
CA ASP A 137 -1.64 -1.11 17.95
C ASP A 137 -1.81 -2.64 17.94
N ILE A 138 -2.68 -3.14 17.04
CA ILE A 138 -2.93 -4.57 16.82
C ILE A 138 -2.60 -4.90 15.37
N SER A 139 -1.31 -5.05 15.09
CA SER A 139 -0.85 -5.32 13.74
C SER A 139 -1.02 -6.77 13.31
N CYS A 140 -1.25 -6.96 12.01
CA CYS A 140 -1.34 -8.29 11.42
C CYS A 140 0.07 -8.77 11.02
N SER A 141 0.48 -9.95 11.50
CA SER A 141 1.76 -10.57 11.08
C SER A 141 1.85 -10.74 9.55
N SER A 142 3.05 -10.87 8.98
CA SER A 142 3.21 -11.13 7.53
C SER A 142 2.41 -12.36 7.07
N LYS A 143 2.25 -13.37 7.94
CA LYS A 143 1.41 -14.55 7.66
C LYS A 143 -0.08 -14.20 7.54
N GLY A 144 -0.57 -13.27 8.36
CA GLY A 144 -1.94 -12.79 8.28
C GLY A 144 -2.14 -11.91 7.06
N PHE A 145 -1.21 -10.99 6.78
CA PHE A 145 -1.22 -10.17 5.57
C PHE A 145 -1.14 -11.02 4.30
N CYS A 146 -0.34 -12.11 4.28
CA CYS A 146 -0.30 -13.04 3.15
C CYS A 146 -1.69 -13.64 2.83
N LYS A 147 -2.53 -13.93 3.84
CA LYS A 147 -3.89 -14.43 3.60
C LYS A 147 -4.81 -13.40 2.95
N CYS A 148 -4.54 -12.11 3.14
CA CYS A 148 -5.29 -11.03 2.50
C CYS A 148 -5.00 -10.94 0.99
N SER A 149 -3.93 -11.54 0.48
CA SER A 149 -3.56 -11.49 -0.95
C SER A 149 -4.38 -12.44 -1.82
N GLU A 150 -5.27 -13.26 -1.25
CA GLU A 150 -6.06 -14.29 -1.95
C GLU A 150 -5.21 -15.25 -2.81
N GLY A 151 -3.98 -15.50 -2.36
CA GLY A 151 -3.05 -16.41 -3.02
C GLY A 151 -2.18 -15.77 -4.10
N SER A 152 -2.36 -14.47 -4.39
CA SER A 152 -1.52 -13.74 -5.36
C SER A 152 -0.08 -13.54 -4.89
N ILE A 153 0.16 -13.55 -3.58
CA ILE A 153 1.48 -13.39 -2.95
C ILE A 153 1.65 -14.48 -1.89
N SER A 154 2.69 -15.31 -2.04
CA SER A 154 3.04 -16.35 -1.07
C SER A 154 3.67 -15.75 0.18
N GLN A 155 3.70 -16.49 1.30
CA GLN A 155 4.30 -15.98 2.53
C GLN A 155 5.81 -15.74 2.37
N GLU A 156 6.51 -16.61 1.65
CA GLU A 156 7.95 -16.47 1.38
C GLU A 156 8.24 -15.26 0.49
N ASP A 157 7.40 -15.04 -0.51
CA ASP A 157 7.48 -13.90 -1.43
C ASP A 157 7.25 -12.58 -0.68
N LEU A 158 6.20 -12.51 0.14
CA LEU A 158 5.90 -11.34 0.97
C LEU A 158 7.01 -11.03 1.98
N ASN A 159 7.56 -12.05 2.63
CA ASN A 159 8.68 -11.87 3.55
C ASN A 159 9.94 -11.37 2.82
N SER A 160 10.17 -11.81 1.59
CA SER A 160 11.31 -11.39 0.80
C SER A 160 11.13 -9.95 0.33
N MET A 161 9.94 -9.59 -0.16
CA MET A 161 9.57 -8.20 -0.47
C MET A 161 9.77 -7.28 0.73
N GLU A 162 9.35 -7.71 1.93
CA GLU A 162 9.56 -6.96 3.17
C GLU A 162 11.03 -6.70 3.46
N ARG A 163 11.87 -7.75 3.40
CA ARG A 163 13.32 -7.60 3.65
C ARG A 163 13.96 -6.63 2.67
N PHE A 164 13.66 -6.74 1.38
CA PHE A 164 14.21 -5.83 0.37
C PHE A 164 13.73 -4.39 0.58
N ALA A 165 12.44 -4.17 0.86
CA ALA A 165 11.93 -2.84 1.16
C ALA A 165 12.61 -2.22 2.39
N LEU A 166 12.79 -3.00 3.47
CA LEU A 166 13.47 -2.55 4.69
C LEU A 166 14.96 -2.25 4.46
N GLN A 167 15.62 -3.03 3.59
CA GLN A 167 17.01 -2.76 3.18
C GLN A 167 17.12 -1.43 2.43
N ILE A 168 16.25 -1.19 1.44
CA ILE A 168 16.23 0.08 0.69
C ILE A 168 15.95 1.27 1.61
N LEU A 169 15.04 1.11 2.58
CA LEU A 169 14.73 2.14 3.58
C LEU A 169 15.82 2.29 4.65
N ASN A 170 16.88 1.47 4.65
CA ASN A 170 17.88 1.38 5.72
C ASN A 170 17.26 1.22 7.12
N ASN A 171 16.13 0.52 7.21
CA ASN A 171 15.28 0.40 8.41
C ASN A 171 14.83 1.76 9.02
N SER A 172 14.88 2.85 8.25
CA SER A 172 14.39 4.16 8.66
C SER A 172 12.86 4.22 8.49
N LEU A 173 12.15 3.66 9.47
CA LEU A 173 10.68 3.61 9.49
C LEU A 173 10.05 4.70 10.37
N TYR A 174 10.87 5.47 11.09
CA TYR A 174 10.36 6.53 11.93
C TYR A 174 9.87 7.71 11.08
N ILE A 175 8.56 7.98 11.12
CA ILE A 175 7.95 9.14 10.50
C ILE A 175 7.68 10.18 11.58
N THR A 176 8.26 11.37 11.42
CA THR A 176 8.02 12.48 12.35
C THR A 176 6.58 12.98 12.21
N ALA A 177 6.03 13.58 13.27
CA ALA A 177 4.73 14.24 13.22
C ALA A 177 4.67 15.31 12.12
N GLU A 178 5.78 16.01 11.87
CA GLU A 178 5.86 17.04 10.82
C GLU A 178 5.79 16.43 9.41
N THR A 179 6.55 15.36 9.15
CA THR A 179 6.49 14.64 7.87
C THR A 179 5.09 14.13 7.59
N TYR A 180 4.45 13.48 8.59
CA TYR A 180 3.08 13.00 8.48
C TYR A 180 2.11 14.15 8.18
N ARG A 181 2.22 15.26 8.93
CA ARG A 181 1.37 16.44 8.79
C ARG A 181 1.45 17.03 7.38
N ILE A 182 2.65 17.17 6.83
CA ILE A 182 2.87 17.68 5.47
C ILE A 182 2.12 16.79 4.45
N VAL A 183 2.37 15.48 4.47
CA VAL A 183 1.73 14.56 3.51
C VAL A 183 0.22 14.52 3.70
N TYR A 184 -0.28 14.54 4.93
CA TYR A 184 -1.72 14.61 5.21
C TYR A 184 -2.38 15.84 4.58
N TYR A 185 -1.80 17.04 4.77
CA TYR A 185 -2.36 18.26 4.22
C TYR A 185 -2.19 18.37 2.71
N ASP A 186 -1.12 17.80 2.15
CA ASP A 186 -0.97 17.70 0.70
C ASP A 186 -2.07 16.83 0.09
N LEU A 187 -2.38 15.69 0.71
CA LEU A 187 -3.49 14.84 0.30
C LEU A 187 -4.83 15.57 0.43
N LYS A 188 -5.06 16.31 1.53
CA LYS A 188 -6.31 17.09 1.72
C LYS A 188 -6.61 18.09 0.61
N LYS A 189 -5.64 18.49 -0.21
CA LYS A 189 -5.88 19.35 -1.39
C LYS A 189 -6.69 18.64 -2.47
N ILE A 190 -6.81 17.31 -2.41
CA ILE A 190 -7.49 16.47 -3.40
C ILE A 190 -9.02 16.35 -3.11
N TRP A 191 -9.52 16.73 -1.91
CA TRP A 191 -10.95 16.55 -1.54
C TRP A 191 -11.51 17.44 -0.41
#